data_AF-A0A521GWM7-F1
#
_entry.id   AF-A0A521GWM7-F1
#
_cell.length_a   1.000
_cell.length_b   1.000
_cell.length_c   1.000
_cell.angle_alpha   90.00
_cell.angle_beta   90.00
_cell.angle_gamma   90.00
#
_symmetry.space_group_name_H-M   'P 1'
#
loop_
_entity.id
_entity.type
_entity.pdbx_description
1 polymer ?
#
loop_
_entity_poly.entity_id
_entity_poly.type
_entity_poly.pdbx_seq_one_letter_code
_entity_poly.pdbx_strand_id
1 'polypeptide(L)'
;MTASLAVPEVERAIQKEFVVVKVDVDRTIGGKDVQKRYGAEKEGLPWFAFLGPDGQPRITSNGPNGNIGCPWRDEEVAYFGEMLRKTAVHLSAQEVDALLKALPSEAREKAAKAAAQT
;
A
#
# COMPACT_ATOMS: atom_id res chain seq x y z
N MET A 1 14.72 2.22 -5.11
CA MET A 1 13.47 1.52 -4.71
C MET A 1 12.31 2.31 -5.29
N THR A 2 11.56 1.76 -6.23
CA THR A 2 10.32 2.36 -6.72
C THR A 2 9.25 2.13 -5.66
N ALA A 3 8.55 3.18 -5.24
CA ALA A 3 7.43 3.04 -4.30
C ALA A 3 6.39 2.07 -4.88
N SER A 4 5.84 1.16 -4.07
CA SER A 4 4.95 0.09 -4.55
C SER A 4 3.70 0.62 -5.28
N LEU A 5 3.25 1.83 -4.92
CA LEU A 5 2.16 2.55 -5.60
C LEU A 5 2.55 3.22 -6.93
N ALA A 6 3.85 3.24 -7.28
CA ALA A 6 4.37 3.83 -8.52
C ALA A 6 4.64 2.77 -9.61
N VAL A 7 4.33 1.50 -9.36
CA VAL A 7 4.25 0.49 -10.43
C VAL A 7 3.03 0.83 -11.29
N PRO A 8 3.16 1.05 -12.62
CA PRO A 8 2.08 1.62 -13.44
C PRO A 8 0.75 0.84 -13.39
N GLU A 9 0.81 -0.49 -13.32
CA GLU A 9 -0.37 -1.34 -13.21
C GLU A 9 -1.07 -1.18 -11.86
N VAL A 10 -0.28 -1.11 -10.78
CA VAL A 10 -0.78 -0.86 -9.42
C VAL A 10 -1.36 0.55 -9.31
N GLU A 11 -0.66 1.56 -9.82
CA GLU A 11 -1.14 2.94 -9.83
C GLU A 11 -2.49 3.05 -10.55
N ARG A 12 -2.61 2.46 -11.74
CA ARG A 12 -3.84 2.49 -12.54
C ARG A 12 -5.02 1.85 -11.81
N ALA A 13 -4.81 0.68 -11.21
CA ALA A 13 -5.88 -0.01 -10.48
C ALA A 13 -6.29 0.75 -9.22
N ILE A 14 -5.32 1.28 -8.48
CA ILE A 14 -5.60 2.10 -7.29
C ILE A 14 -6.37 3.37 -7.68
N GLN A 15 -6.00 4.06 -8.76
CA GLN A 15 -6.70 5.26 -9.23
C GLN A 15 -8.10 4.98 -9.77
N LYS A 16 -8.35 3.77 -10.30
CA LYS A 16 -9.69 3.33 -10.73
C LYS A 16 -10.60 3.09 -9.52
N GLU A 17 -10.06 2.52 -8.44
CA GLU A 17 -10.82 2.08 -7.28
C GLU A 17 -10.98 3.17 -6.20
N PHE A 18 -9.94 3.98 -6.01
CA PHE A 18 -9.82 4.92 -4.90
C PHE A 18 -9.49 6.32 -5.38
N VAL A 19 -9.98 7.32 -4.64
CA VAL A 19 -9.46 8.69 -4.71
C VAL A 19 -8.17 8.75 -3.89
N VAL A 20 -7.04 8.88 -4.57
CA VAL A 20 -5.72 8.96 -3.91
C VAL A 20 -5.46 10.37 -3.42
N VAL A 21 -5.33 10.54 -2.10
CA VAL A 21 -4.94 11.81 -1.48
C VAL A 21 -3.52 11.69 -0.95
N LYS A 22 -2.60 12.44 -1.56
CA LYS A 22 -1.21 12.53 -1.09
C LYS A 22 -1.08 13.67 -0.08
N VAL A 23 -0.68 13.33 1.13
CA VAL A 23 -0.42 14.29 2.21
C VAL A 23 1.06 14.24 2.54
N ASP A 24 1.73 15.36 2.35
CA ASP A 24 3.06 15.58 2.91
C ASP A 24 2.85 16.19 4.30
N VAL A 25 3.26 15.46 5.34
CA VAL A 25 3.00 15.83 6.73
C VAL A 25 3.52 17.24 7.05
N ASP A 26 4.63 17.65 6.45
CA ASP A 26 5.26 18.94 6.72
C ASP A 26 4.88 20.03 5.72
N ARG A 27 4.54 19.68 4.47
CA ARG A 27 4.28 20.66 3.40
C ARG A 27 2.81 20.88 3.10
N THR A 28 1.93 19.92 3.37
CA THR A 28 0.49 20.09 3.18
C THR A 28 -0.09 20.88 4.34
N ILE A 29 -0.86 21.94 4.06
CA ILE A 29 -1.59 22.68 5.09
C ILE A 29 -2.51 21.70 5.84
N GLY A 30 -2.35 21.60 7.16
CA GLY A 30 -3.06 20.62 7.99
C GLY A 30 -2.51 19.19 7.92
N GLY A 31 -1.34 18.95 7.30
CA GLY A 31 -0.75 17.61 7.18
C GLY A 31 -0.54 16.90 8.51
N LYS A 32 -0.01 17.62 9.52
CA LYS A 32 0.14 17.12 10.90
C LYS A 32 -1.21 16.84 11.57
N ASP A 33 -2.23 17.65 11.30
CA ASP A 33 -3.57 17.42 11.85
C ASP A 33 -4.20 16.15 11.26
N VAL A 34 -3.99 15.90 9.95
CA VAL A 34 -4.40 14.66 9.30
C VAL A 34 -3.66 13.46 9.87
N GLN A 35 -2.33 13.55 10.04
CA GLN A 35 -1.54 12.48 10.65
C GLN A 35 -2.04 12.14 12.06
N LYS A 36 -2.30 13.16 12.88
CA LYS A 36 -2.84 13.04 14.23
C LYS A 36 -4.24 12.44 14.25
N ARG A 37 -5.13 12.89 13.36
CA ARG A 37 -6.51 12.38 13.24
C ARG A 37 -6.56 10.87 13.07
N TYR A 38 -5.61 10.29 12.33
CA TYR A 38 -5.57 8.85 12.07
C TYR A 38 -4.56 8.10 12.96
N GLY A 39 -3.97 8.76 13.97
CA GLY A 39 -3.05 8.12 14.91
C GLY A 39 -1.70 7.69 14.32
N ALA A 40 -1.29 8.28 13.19
CA ALA A 40 -0.07 7.90 12.46
C ALA A 40 1.19 8.65 12.94
N GLU A 41 1.13 9.39 14.05
CA GLU A 41 2.21 10.24 14.56
C GLU A 41 3.48 9.46 14.96
N LYS A 42 3.31 8.19 15.34
CA LYS A 42 4.40 7.30 15.77
C LYS A 42 4.83 6.30 14.69
N GLU A 43 4.17 6.34 13.53
CA GLU A 43 4.43 5.42 12.44
C GLU A 43 5.51 5.97 11.50
N GLY A 44 6.30 5.07 10.90
CA GLY A 44 7.24 5.45 9.84
C GLY A 44 6.49 5.91 8.58
N LEU A 45 7.06 6.85 7.84
CA LEU A 45 6.54 7.23 6.52
C LEU A 45 7.22 6.40 5.42
N PRO A 46 6.51 6.01 4.34
CA PRO A 46 5.11 6.32 4.06
C PRO A 46 4.14 5.51 4.93
N TRP A 47 3.05 6.14 5.37
CA TRP A 47 1.92 5.51 6.05
C TRP A 47 0.64 5.83 5.29
N PHE A 48 -0.32 4.90 5.25
CA PHE A 48 -1.58 5.12 4.52
C PHE A 48 -2.75 4.34 5.13
N ALA A 49 -3.97 4.79 4.80
CA ALA A 49 -5.20 4.12 5.18
C ALA A 49 -6.22 4.14 4.05
N PHE A 50 -7.04 3.10 3.99
CA PHE A 50 -8.21 3.06 3.11
C PHE A 50 -9.43 3.48 3.92
N LEU A 51 -10.04 4.58 3.49
CA LEU A 51 -11.13 5.24 4.21
C LEU A 51 -12.49 4.83 3.64
N GLY A 52 -13.50 4.81 4.50
CA GLY A 52 -14.90 4.74 4.10
C GLY A 52 -15.45 6.11 3.68
N PRO A 53 -16.69 6.17 3.18
CA PRO A 53 -17.36 7.42 2.82
C PRO A 53 -17.62 8.35 4.02
N ASP A 54 -17.56 7.82 5.24
CA ASP A 54 -17.62 8.53 6.52
C ASP A 54 -16.27 9.16 6.94
N GLY A 55 -15.21 8.96 6.13
CA GLY A 55 -13.86 9.40 6.46
C GLY A 55 -13.21 8.60 7.59
N GLN A 56 -13.77 7.45 7.97
CA GLN A 56 -13.18 6.56 8.97
C GLN A 56 -12.32 5.49 8.28
N PRO A 57 -11.18 5.10 8.86
CA PRO A 57 -10.36 4.03 8.29
C PRO A 57 -11.09 2.69 8.35
N ARG A 58 -11.19 2.00 7.21
CA ARG A 58 -11.61 0.59 7.14
C ARG A 58 -10.45 -0.35 7.43
N ILE A 59 -9.25 0.08 7.05
CA ILE A 59 -7.97 -0.58 7.32
C ILE A 59 -6.81 0.40 7.09
N THR A 60 -5.71 0.20 7.81
CA THR A 60 -4.49 1.02 7.77
C THR A 60 -3.31 0.17 7.31
N SER A 61 -2.23 0.81 6.88
CA SER A 61 -0.98 0.15 6.51
C SER A 61 -0.24 -0.51 7.69
N ASN A 62 -0.71 -0.31 8.92
CA ASN A 62 -0.28 -1.09 10.08
C ASN A 62 -0.82 -2.52 10.00
N GLY A 63 0.04 -3.45 9.59
CA GLY A 63 -0.23 -4.89 9.67
C GLY A 63 0.19 -5.50 11.00
N PRO A 64 0.20 -6.84 11.11
CA PRO A 64 0.57 -7.55 12.33
C PRO A 64 1.94 -7.17 12.91
N ASN A 65 2.87 -6.74 12.04
CA ASN A 65 4.25 -6.39 12.40
C ASN A 65 4.53 -4.87 12.33
N GLY A 66 3.49 -4.04 12.34
CA GLY A 66 3.60 -2.58 12.20
C GLY A 66 3.36 -2.10 10.77
N ASN A 67 3.71 -0.84 10.50
CA ASN A 67 3.49 -0.22 9.20
C ASN A 67 4.26 -0.92 8.06
N ILE A 68 3.56 -1.33 7.01
CA ILE A 68 4.13 -2.01 5.83
C ILE A 68 4.82 -1.06 4.83
N GLY A 69 4.73 0.27 5.02
CA GLY A 69 5.48 1.24 4.22
C GLY A 69 5.27 1.12 2.71
N CYS A 70 6.33 0.79 1.99
CA CYS A 70 6.28 0.39 0.58
C CYS A 70 6.37 -1.14 0.51
N PRO A 71 5.25 -1.87 0.36
CA PRO A 71 5.25 -3.33 0.39
C PRO A 71 6.29 -3.95 -0.55
N TRP A 72 7.17 -4.78 0.01
CA TRP A 72 8.20 -5.53 -0.70
C TRP A 72 8.46 -6.91 -0.09
N ARG A 73 8.38 -7.05 1.23
CA ARG A 73 8.42 -8.37 1.86
C ARG A 73 7.13 -9.13 1.61
N ASP A 74 7.20 -10.45 1.60
CA ASP A 74 6.04 -11.28 1.25
C ASP A 74 4.86 -11.04 2.22
N GLU A 75 5.14 -10.82 3.51
CA GLU A 75 4.12 -10.47 4.51
C GLU A 75 3.51 -9.08 4.29
N GLU A 76 4.30 -8.11 3.82
CA GLU A 76 3.83 -6.76 3.52
C GLU A 76 2.93 -6.76 2.27
N VAL A 77 3.34 -7.50 1.23
CA VAL A 77 2.56 -7.68 -0.01
C VAL A 77 1.26 -8.43 0.30
N ALA A 78 1.31 -9.47 1.14
CA ALA A 78 0.12 -10.20 1.56
C ALA A 78 -0.87 -9.30 2.31
N TYR A 79 -0.40 -8.49 3.26
CA TYR A 79 -1.25 -7.57 4.01
C TYR A 79 -1.81 -6.45 3.12
N PHE A 80 -1.03 -5.92 2.17
CA PHE A 80 -1.57 -4.99 1.16
C PHE A 80 -2.70 -5.62 0.33
N GLY A 81 -2.59 -6.91 0.01
CA GLY A 81 -3.66 -7.69 -0.63
C GLY A 81 -4.92 -7.80 0.22
N GLU A 82 -4.77 -8.03 1.54
CA GLU A 82 -5.91 -8.00 2.47
C GLU A 82 -6.59 -6.62 2.47
N MET A 83 -5.80 -5.54 2.51
CA MET A 83 -6.32 -4.19 2.46
C MET A 83 -7.19 -3.97 1.22
N LEU A 84 -6.69 -4.35 0.04
CA LEU A 84 -7.43 -4.24 -1.22
C LEU A 84 -8.72 -5.06 -1.20
N ARG A 85 -8.66 -6.34 -0.80
CA ARG A 85 -9.85 -7.22 -0.79
C ARG A 85 -10.91 -6.75 0.21
N LYS A 86 -10.50 -6.08 1.29
CA LYS A 86 -11.42 -5.57 2.32
C LYS A 86 -12.15 -4.30 1.90
N THR A 87 -11.56 -3.49 1.01
CA THR A 87 -12.09 -2.15 0.71
C THR A 87 -12.44 -1.91 -0.75
N ALA A 88 -11.95 -2.73 -1.68
CA ALA A 88 -12.30 -2.60 -3.08
C ALA A 88 -13.77 -2.96 -3.31
N VAL A 89 -14.41 -2.14 -4.14
CA VAL A 89 -15.78 -2.27 -4.63
C VAL A 89 -15.79 -2.79 -6.08
N HIS A 90 -14.85 -2.36 -6.92
CA HIS A 90 -14.83 -2.70 -8.36
C HIS A 90 -13.68 -3.60 -8.78
N LEU A 91 -12.61 -3.73 -7.99
CA LEU A 91 -11.55 -4.71 -8.23
C LEU A 91 -12.00 -6.11 -7.80
N SER A 92 -12.01 -7.04 -8.74
CA SER A 92 -12.21 -8.46 -8.47
C SER A 92 -11.01 -9.06 -7.72
N ALA A 93 -11.23 -10.18 -7.04
CA ALA A 93 -10.15 -10.92 -6.37
C ALA A 93 -9.01 -11.31 -7.34
N GLN A 94 -9.36 -11.65 -8.58
CA GLN A 94 -8.37 -12.01 -9.60
C GLN A 94 -7.54 -10.80 -10.06
N GLU A 95 -8.16 -9.63 -10.20
CA GLU A 95 -7.43 -8.38 -10.48
C GLU A 95 -6.51 -8.04 -9.31
N VAL A 96 -6.97 -8.15 -8.06
CA VAL A 96 -6.11 -7.95 -6.88
C VAL A 96 -4.90 -8.90 -6.92
N ASP A 97 -5.11 -10.18 -7.19
CA ASP A 97 -4.01 -11.16 -7.27
C ASP A 97 -3.01 -10.82 -8.39
N ALA A 98 -3.49 -10.31 -9.53
CA ALA A 98 -2.63 -9.85 -10.61
C ALA A 98 -1.78 -8.64 -10.19
N LEU A 99 -2.36 -7.68 -9.47
CA LEU A 99 -1.65 -6.51 -8.95
C LEU A 99 -0.56 -6.90 -7.95
N LEU A 100 -0.86 -7.82 -7.03
CA LEU A 100 0.14 -8.30 -6.06
C LEU A 100 1.30 -9.05 -6.74
N LYS A 101 1.03 -9.68 -7.89
CA LYS A 101 2.07 -10.32 -8.71
C LYS A 101 2.96 -9.31 -9.44
N ALA A 102 2.43 -8.14 -9.79
CA ALA A 102 3.18 -7.08 -10.44
C ALA A 102 4.09 -6.30 -9.48
N LEU A 103 3.82 -6.35 -8.17
CA LEU A 103 4.66 -5.69 -7.17
C LEU A 103 6.07 -6.29 -7.10
N PRO A 104 7.11 -5.47 -6.87
CA PRO A 104 8.41 -6.00 -6.50
C PRO A 104 8.28 -6.77 -5.19
N SER A 105 8.87 -7.94 -5.13
CA SER A 105 8.85 -8.79 -3.93
C SER A 105 10.23 -9.36 -3.67
N GLU A 106 10.58 -9.54 -2.40
CA GLU A 106 11.83 -10.16 -2.00
C GLU A 106 12.03 -11.53 -2.66
N ALA A 107 11.00 -12.38 -2.72
CA ALA A 107 11.07 -13.71 -3.34
C ALA A 107 11.49 -13.66 -4.82
N ARG A 108 10.91 -12.72 -5.60
CA ARG A 108 11.26 -12.52 -7.02
C ARG A 108 12.68 -12.01 -7.21
N GLU A 109 13.13 -11.10 -6.33
CA GLU A 109 14.51 -10.62 -6.39
C GLU A 109 15.51 -11.74 -6.05
N LYS A 110 15.22 -12.56 -5.03
CA LYS A 110 16.03 -13.74 -4.68
C LYS A 110 16.06 -14.75 -5.81
N ALA A 111 14.92 -15.06 -6.44
CA ALA A 111 14.84 -15.98 -7.57
C ALA A 111 15.62 -15.48 -8.80
N ALA A 112 15.53 -14.18 -9.12
CA ALA A 112 16.30 -13.57 -10.21
C ALA A 112 17.81 -13.64 -9.95
N LYS A 113 18.25 -13.37 -8.72
CA LYS A 113 19.66 -13.51 -8.33
C LYS A 113 20.16 -14.95 -8.41
N ALA A 114 19.35 -15.93 -8.03
CA ALA A 114 19.70 -17.34 -8.15
C ALA A 114 19.85 -17.78 -9.62
N ALA A 115 18.92 -17.36 -10.49
CA ALA A 115 18.97 -17.67 -11.92
C ALA A 115 20.15 -17.01 -12.65
N ALA A 116 20.60 -15.83 -12.21
CA ALA A 116 21.75 -15.13 -12.80
C ALA A 116 23.12 -15.66 -12.35
N GLN A 117 23.15 -16.57 -11.37
CA GLN A 117 24.36 -17.22 -10.87
C GLN A 117 24.58 -18.62 -11.48
N THR A 118 23.74 -19.00 -12.45
CA THR A 118 23.79 -20.29 -13.16
C THR A 118 24.14 -20.06 -14.63
#